data_AF-A0A7R6PBC4-F1
#
_entry.id   AF-A0A7R6PBC4-F1
#
_cell.length_a   1.000
_cell.length_b   1.000
_cell.length_c   1.000
_cell.angle_alpha   90.00
_cell.angle_beta   90.00
_cell.angle_gamma   90.00
#
_symmetry.space_group_name_H-M   'P 1'
#
loop_
_entity.id
_entity.type
_entity.pdbx_description
1 polymer ?
#
loop_
_entity_poly.entity_id
_entity_poly.type
_entity_poly.pdbx_seq_one_letter_code
_entity_poly.pdbx_strand_id
1 'polypeptide(L)'
;MGRKRKPGTEWMPQRVYKTPYAYQYHPASGGSITLCSLNASQRLVWKRYEEELSRLEMKAGSFAELVNDFFKSKSFSKLAPRTQNDYSSYGTKVLKVFGKMSCASISPKNIRMYMDKRGVKSEVQANREHSFMSKVFGWGYERGIVTINPCLKVHKFTEQSRTRYITDQEYYAVLNCASPMLQAAMEISYCCAARQGDVLALKRSDLQDEGIYIKQGKTNKEQIKRWNPRLKAAIELVLANQLVKSMKWVMSDEEGNHISATRLRHWYTAAKVEATSKHPNLKFDFTFHDIKAKSISDYEGNKQEFSGHKTAAQVAVYDRKIKVVDTNE
;
A
#
# COMPACT_ATOMS: atom_id res chain seq x y z
N MET A 1 -10.13 49.44 0.71
CA MET A 1 -9.24 48.77 1.70
C MET A 1 -10.08 47.88 2.61
N GLY A 2 -9.73 46.59 2.73
CA GLY A 2 -10.47 45.66 3.59
C GLY A 2 -10.25 45.96 5.08
N ARG A 3 -11.28 45.76 5.90
CA ARG A 3 -11.21 45.93 7.37
C ARG A 3 -10.09 45.06 7.95
N LYS A 4 -9.15 45.67 8.69
CA LYS A 4 -8.09 44.92 9.40
C LYS A 4 -8.73 43.89 10.34
N ARG A 5 -8.13 42.70 10.39
CA ARG A 5 -8.60 41.60 11.24
C ARG A 5 -8.41 41.95 12.72
N LYS A 6 -9.22 41.35 13.59
CA LYS A 6 -9.06 41.49 15.03
C LYS A 6 -7.76 40.80 15.49
N PRO A 7 -7.04 41.36 16.47
CA PRO A 7 -5.85 40.72 17.04
C PRO A 7 -6.12 39.27 17.45
N GLY A 8 -5.26 38.33 17.03
CA GLY A 8 -5.38 36.89 17.33
C GLY A 8 -6.20 36.07 16.33
N THR A 9 -6.68 36.69 15.24
CA THR A 9 -7.43 36.03 14.14
C THR A 9 -6.70 36.09 12.79
N GLU A 10 -5.42 36.48 12.80
CA GLU A 10 -4.59 36.63 11.61
C GLU A 10 -4.37 35.29 10.90
N TRP A 11 -4.25 34.21 11.68
CA TRP A 11 -4.00 32.85 11.17
C TRP A 11 -5.19 32.26 10.39
N MET A 12 -6.39 32.84 10.47
CA MET A 12 -7.60 32.23 9.88
C MET A 12 -7.58 32.34 8.33
N PRO A 13 -8.21 31.41 7.58
CA PRO A 13 -8.30 31.53 6.13
C PRO A 13 -9.11 32.77 5.68
N GLN A 14 -9.01 33.14 4.40
CA GLN A 14 -9.72 34.31 3.88
C GLN A 14 -11.25 34.12 3.98
N ARG A 15 -11.98 35.17 4.36
CA ARG A 15 -13.45 35.16 4.55
C ARG A 15 -13.95 34.14 5.59
N VAL A 16 -13.07 33.69 6.49
CA VAL A 16 -13.44 32.91 7.68
C VAL A 16 -13.46 33.82 8.89
N TYR A 17 -14.53 33.71 9.69
CA TYR A 17 -14.75 34.55 10.87
C TYR A 17 -15.07 33.67 12.09
N LYS A 18 -14.66 34.16 13.26
CA LYS A 18 -15.01 33.56 14.55
C LYS A 18 -16.32 34.20 15.03
N THR A 19 -17.37 33.39 15.14
CA THR A 19 -18.65 33.79 15.75
C THR A 19 -18.69 33.36 17.22
N PRO A 20 -19.70 33.75 18.02
CA PRO A 20 -19.84 33.26 19.40
C PRO A 20 -19.99 31.73 19.52
N TYR A 21 -20.34 31.03 18.43
CA TYR A 21 -20.68 29.61 18.47
C TYR A 21 -19.76 28.72 17.61
N ALA A 22 -19.18 29.26 16.53
CA ALA A 22 -18.37 28.48 15.59
C ALA A 22 -17.44 29.31 14.71
N TYR A 23 -16.51 28.63 14.04
CA TYR A 23 -15.79 29.16 12.89
C TYR A 23 -16.68 29.05 11.64
N GLN A 24 -16.96 30.16 10.98
CA GLN A 24 -17.82 30.22 9.80
C GLN A 24 -17.07 30.78 8.59
N TYR A 25 -17.22 30.12 7.45
CA TYR A 25 -16.76 30.60 6.15
C TYR A 25 -17.90 31.30 5.41
N HIS A 26 -17.64 32.47 4.83
CA HIS A 26 -18.60 33.23 4.05
C HIS A 26 -18.15 33.29 2.58
N PRO A 27 -18.68 32.44 1.69
CA PRO A 27 -18.29 32.40 0.28
C PRO A 27 -18.49 33.74 -0.44
N ALA A 28 -17.77 33.93 -1.55
CA ALA A 28 -17.97 35.08 -2.44
C ALA A 28 -19.37 35.11 -3.06
N SER A 29 -19.96 33.93 -3.29
CA SER A 29 -21.32 33.74 -3.81
C SER A 29 -22.43 34.03 -2.80
N GLY A 30 -22.10 34.33 -1.54
CA GLY A 30 -23.07 34.58 -0.47
C GLY A 30 -23.28 33.38 0.46
N GLY A 31 -24.01 33.62 1.56
CA GLY A 31 -24.28 32.62 2.61
C GLY A 31 -23.19 32.51 3.68
N SER A 32 -23.43 31.63 4.66
CA SER A 32 -22.48 31.26 5.71
C SER A 32 -22.44 29.75 5.87
N ILE A 33 -21.24 29.20 6.03
CA ILE A 33 -21.01 27.77 6.19
C ILE A 33 -20.22 27.53 7.46
N THR A 34 -20.81 26.74 8.36
CA THR A 34 -20.18 26.36 9.62
C THR A 34 -19.07 25.34 9.37
N LEU A 35 -17.82 25.71 9.68
CA LEU A 35 -16.66 24.85 9.50
C LEU A 35 -16.48 23.88 10.67
N CYS A 36 -16.41 24.40 11.90
CA CYS A 36 -16.26 23.61 13.13
C CYS A 36 -16.48 24.46 14.41
N SER A 37 -16.57 23.80 15.56
CA SER A 37 -16.73 24.43 16.89
C SER A 37 -15.53 25.29 17.29
N LEU A 38 -15.72 26.22 18.23
CA LEU A 38 -14.65 27.12 18.70
C LEU A 38 -13.47 26.40 19.37
N ASN A 39 -13.68 25.21 19.91
CA ASN A 39 -12.64 24.39 20.54
C ASN A 39 -11.78 23.62 19.51
N ALA A 40 -12.06 23.76 18.22
CA ALA A 40 -11.28 23.11 17.17
C ALA A 40 -9.87 23.72 17.04
N SER A 41 -8.89 22.87 16.74
CA SER A 41 -7.54 23.33 16.44
C SER A 41 -7.50 24.16 15.16
N GLN A 42 -6.53 25.07 15.06
CA GLN A 42 -6.33 25.91 13.88
C GLN A 42 -6.20 25.06 12.60
N ARG A 43 -5.50 23.92 12.70
CA ARG A 43 -5.34 22.97 11.60
C ARG A 43 -6.68 22.39 11.11
N LEU A 44 -7.61 22.10 12.02
CA LEU A 44 -8.93 21.59 11.64
C LEU A 44 -9.76 22.67 10.93
N VAL A 45 -9.66 23.92 11.36
CA VAL A 45 -10.33 25.06 10.70
C VAL A 45 -9.83 25.25 9.27
N TRP A 46 -8.51 25.23 9.05
CA TRP A 46 -7.91 25.27 7.72
C TRP A 46 -8.36 24.10 6.85
N LYS A 47 -8.32 22.88 7.39
CA LYS A 47 -8.76 21.69 6.66
C LYS A 47 -10.22 21.80 6.22
N ARG A 48 -11.13 22.19 7.13
CA ARG A 48 -12.56 22.36 6.82
C ARG A 48 -12.81 23.46 5.80
N TYR A 49 -12.05 24.55 5.89
CA TYR A 49 -12.12 25.63 4.90
C TYR A 49 -11.71 25.15 3.50
N GLU A 50 -10.61 24.41 3.39
CA GLU A 50 -10.15 23.86 2.10
C GLU A 50 -11.14 22.85 1.49
N GLU A 51 -11.74 22.00 2.34
CA GLU A 51 -12.80 21.06 1.93
C GLU A 51 -14.00 21.81 1.36
N GLU A 52 -14.43 22.87 2.02
CA GLU A 52 -15.60 23.65 1.63
C GLU A 52 -15.36 24.53 0.40
N LEU A 53 -14.17 25.13 0.30
CA LEU A 53 -13.74 25.85 -0.90
C LEU A 53 -13.72 24.90 -2.11
N SER A 54 -13.18 23.69 -1.94
CA SER A 54 -13.16 22.67 -2.98
C SER A 54 -14.57 22.25 -3.38
N ARG A 55 -15.51 22.17 -2.43
CA ARG A 55 -16.93 21.85 -2.70
C ARG A 55 -17.60 22.95 -3.52
N LEU A 56 -17.32 24.22 -3.22
CA LEU A 56 -17.93 25.34 -3.93
C LEU A 56 -17.32 25.58 -5.32
N GLU A 57 -16.04 25.26 -5.50
CA GLU A 57 -15.38 25.30 -6.82
C GLU A 57 -15.73 24.09 -7.70
N MET A 58 -16.34 23.04 -7.12
CA MET A 58 -16.73 21.83 -7.83
C MET A 58 -17.83 22.14 -8.84
N LYS A 59 -17.54 21.95 -10.11
CA LYS A 59 -18.51 22.15 -11.20
C LYS A 59 -19.35 20.89 -11.38
N ALA A 60 -20.64 21.06 -11.63
CA ALA A 60 -21.52 19.96 -11.99
C ALA A 60 -20.98 19.23 -13.24
N GLY A 61 -20.99 17.90 -13.21
CA GLY A 61 -20.44 17.02 -14.23
C GLY A 61 -18.90 16.99 -14.28
N SER A 62 -18.19 17.56 -13.30
CA SER A 62 -16.73 17.55 -13.27
C SER A 62 -16.15 16.21 -12.80
N PHE A 63 -14.88 15.96 -13.14
CA PHE A 63 -14.20 14.77 -12.64
C PHE A 63 -14.00 14.80 -11.12
N ALA A 64 -13.85 15.99 -10.52
CA ALA A 64 -13.80 16.11 -9.07
C ALA A 64 -15.10 15.66 -8.38
N GLU A 65 -16.24 16.01 -8.95
CA GLU A 65 -17.55 15.53 -8.48
C GLU A 65 -17.66 14.01 -8.58
N LEU A 66 -17.30 13.45 -9.74
CA LEU A 66 -17.35 12.01 -9.95
C LEU A 66 -16.46 11.23 -8.97
N VAL A 67 -15.24 11.73 -8.69
CA VAL A 67 -14.34 11.14 -7.71
C VAL A 67 -14.91 11.24 -6.29
N ASN A 68 -15.47 12.39 -5.92
CA ASN A 68 -16.13 12.60 -4.63
C ASN A 68 -17.27 11.60 -4.42
N ASP A 69 -18.11 11.41 -5.44
CA ASP A 69 -19.26 10.51 -5.35
C ASP A 69 -18.83 9.05 -5.30
N PHE A 70 -17.78 8.70 -6.04
CA PHE A 70 -17.15 7.39 -5.92
C PHE A 70 -16.63 7.14 -4.49
N PHE A 71 -15.94 8.10 -3.87
CA PHE A 71 -15.44 7.95 -2.50
C PHE A 71 -16.54 7.87 -1.44
N LYS A 72 -17.70 8.50 -1.67
CA LYS A 72 -18.89 8.36 -0.81
C LYS A 72 -19.68 7.07 -1.06
N SER A 73 -19.38 6.36 -2.15
CA SER A 73 -20.15 5.20 -2.56
C SER A 73 -19.92 3.97 -1.67
N LYS A 74 -20.94 3.11 -1.58
CA LYS A 74 -20.80 1.77 -0.99
C LYS A 74 -19.69 0.95 -1.68
N SER A 75 -19.51 1.14 -2.99
CA SER A 75 -18.46 0.45 -3.76
C SER A 75 -17.07 0.75 -3.27
N PHE A 76 -16.78 2.00 -2.87
CA PHE A 76 -15.49 2.37 -2.28
C PHE A 76 -15.35 1.86 -0.85
N SER A 77 -16.40 1.99 -0.02
CA SER A 77 -16.38 1.55 1.39
C SER A 77 -16.10 0.04 1.56
N LYS A 78 -16.48 -0.78 0.57
CA LYS A 78 -16.23 -2.23 0.56
C LYS A 78 -14.80 -2.61 0.15
N LEU A 79 -13.99 -1.68 -0.36
CA LEU A 79 -12.60 -1.94 -0.72
C LEU A 79 -11.75 -2.18 0.53
N ALA A 80 -10.68 -2.94 0.40
CA ALA A 80 -9.72 -3.11 1.49
C ALA A 80 -9.15 -1.74 1.94
N PRO A 81 -8.91 -1.51 3.24
CA PRO A 81 -8.43 -0.23 3.75
C PRO A 81 -7.16 0.28 3.05
N ARG A 82 -6.26 -0.64 2.68
CA ARG A 82 -5.07 -0.30 1.89
C ARG A 82 -5.42 0.27 0.52
N THR A 83 -6.35 -0.36 -0.19
CA THR A 83 -6.81 0.09 -1.51
C THR A 83 -7.50 1.44 -1.41
N GLN A 84 -8.29 1.69 -0.35
CA GLN A 84 -8.89 3.00 -0.11
C GLN A 84 -7.81 4.09 0.04
N ASN A 85 -6.78 3.84 0.85
CA ASN A 85 -5.67 4.76 1.03
C ASN A 85 -4.87 5.01 -0.26
N ASP A 86 -4.59 3.95 -1.02
CA ASP A 86 -3.90 4.06 -2.31
C ASP A 86 -4.73 4.91 -3.29
N TYR A 87 -6.04 4.68 -3.38
CA TYR A 87 -6.95 5.45 -4.24
C TYR A 87 -7.06 6.92 -3.83
N SER A 88 -7.11 7.22 -2.53
CA SER A 88 -7.07 8.61 -2.06
C SER A 88 -5.78 9.32 -2.47
N SER A 89 -4.65 8.61 -2.40
CA SER A 89 -3.35 9.12 -2.84
C SER A 89 -3.31 9.38 -4.35
N TYR A 90 -3.79 8.43 -5.17
CA TYR A 90 -3.88 8.58 -6.62
C TYR A 90 -4.84 9.72 -7.00
N GLY A 91 -6.01 9.78 -6.35
CA GLY A 91 -7.00 10.84 -6.48
C GLY A 91 -6.38 12.22 -6.34
N THR A 92 -5.55 12.42 -5.31
CA THR A 92 -4.87 13.69 -5.06
C THR A 92 -3.99 14.15 -6.24
N LYS A 93 -3.39 13.21 -6.98
CA LYS A 93 -2.56 13.54 -8.15
C LYS A 93 -3.41 13.84 -9.38
N VAL A 94 -4.37 12.97 -9.68
CA VAL A 94 -5.19 13.13 -10.89
C VAL A 94 -6.14 14.32 -10.80
N LEU A 95 -6.66 14.65 -9.61
CA LEU A 95 -7.55 15.79 -9.40
C LEU A 95 -6.87 17.14 -9.65
N LYS A 96 -5.55 17.25 -9.47
CA LYS A 96 -4.79 18.47 -9.80
C LYS A 96 -4.82 18.79 -11.29
N VAL A 97 -4.96 17.78 -12.14
CA VAL A 97 -4.96 17.93 -13.60
C VAL A 97 -6.39 17.93 -14.13
N PHE A 98 -7.17 16.92 -13.76
CA PHE A 98 -8.47 16.65 -14.34
C PHE A 98 -9.65 17.18 -13.51
N GLY A 99 -9.44 17.52 -12.24
CA GLY A 99 -10.55 17.74 -11.30
C GLY A 99 -11.57 18.79 -11.76
N LYS A 100 -11.10 19.89 -12.35
CA LYS A 100 -11.97 20.97 -12.85
C LYS A 100 -12.54 20.72 -14.25
N MET A 101 -12.10 19.67 -14.94
CA MET A 101 -12.58 19.32 -16.28
C MET A 101 -13.94 18.62 -16.18
N SER A 102 -14.81 18.87 -17.15
CA SER A 102 -16.02 18.06 -17.33
C SER A 102 -15.66 16.62 -17.68
N CYS A 103 -16.35 15.65 -17.10
CA CYS A 103 -16.16 14.24 -17.43
C CYS A 103 -16.34 13.97 -18.94
N ALA A 104 -17.25 14.67 -19.60
CA ALA A 104 -17.52 14.53 -21.03
C ALA A 104 -16.37 15.03 -21.92
N SER A 105 -15.53 15.96 -21.43
CA SER A 105 -14.40 16.50 -22.19
C SER A 105 -13.09 15.76 -21.96
N ILE A 106 -13.04 14.83 -20.99
CA ILE A 106 -11.86 14.00 -20.75
C ILE A 106 -11.82 12.89 -21.80
N SER A 107 -10.91 13.05 -22.77
CA SER A 107 -10.70 12.07 -23.84
C SER A 107 -9.58 11.07 -23.52
N PRO A 108 -9.53 9.92 -24.24
CA PRO A 108 -8.39 9.01 -24.17
C PRO A 108 -7.04 9.69 -24.43
N LYS A 109 -7.00 10.69 -25.34
CA LYS A 109 -5.81 11.51 -25.62
C LYS A 109 -5.31 12.23 -24.37
N ASN A 110 -6.21 12.85 -23.60
CA ASN A 110 -5.83 13.57 -22.38
C ASN A 110 -5.21 12.62 -21.34
N ILE A 111 -5.77 11.40 -21.21
CA ILE A 111 -5.24 10.37 -20.29
C ILE A 111 -3.87 9.90 -20.75
N ARG A 112 -3.68 9.63 -22.05
CA ARG A 112 -2.38 9.22 -22.61
C ARG A 112 -1.32 10.30 -22.38
N MET A 113 -1.63 11.56 -22.68
CA MET A 113 -0.73 12.70 -22.42
C MET A 113 -0.34 12.81 -20.94
N TYR A 114 -1.30 12.61 -20.03
CA TYR A 114 -1.02 12.57 -18.60
C TYR A 114 -0.09 11.41 -18.25
N MET A 115 -0.38 10.20 -18.75
CA MET A 115 0.44 9.03 -18.50
C MET A 115 1.85 9.18 -19.05
N ASP A 116 2.04 9.74 -20.25
CA ASP A 116 3.36 10.00 -20.84
C ASP A 116 4.18 10.94 -19.95
N LYS A 117 3.59 12.08 -19.57
CA LYS A 117 4.26 13.05 -18.69
C LYS A 117 4.56 12.47 -17.31
N ARG A 118 3.63 11.69 -16.74
CA ARG A 118 3.80 11.05 -15.43
C ARG A 118 4.83 9.92 -15.49
N GLY A 119 4.86 9.21 -16.61
CA GLY A 119 5.71 8.06 -16.92
C GLY A 119 7.18 8.41 -16.93
N VAL A 120 7.55 9.61 -17.43
CA VAL A 120 8.93 10.13 -17.35
C VAL A 120 9.51 10.02 -15.93
N LYS A 121 8.68 10.26 -14.91
CA LYS A 121 9.10 10.10 -13.51
C LYS A 121 8.89 8.68 -12.99
N SER A 122 7.75 8.05 -13.32
CA SER A 122 7.44 6.68 -12.92
C SER A 122 6.26 6.13 -13.71
N GLU A 123 6.55 5.21 -14.61
CA GLU A 123 5.56 4.46 -15.40
C GLU A 123 4.61 3.66 -14.51
N VAL A 124 5.14 2.99 -13.47
CA VAL A 124 4.32 2.24 -12.50
C VAL A 124 3.26 3.14 -11.86
N GLN A 125 3.65 4.33 -11.39
CA GLN A 125 2.67 5.22 -10.76
C GLN A 125 1.67 5.78 -11.78
N ALA A 126 2.09 6.06 -13.02
CA ALA A 126 1.17 6.43 -14.10
C ALA A 126 0.13 5.32 -14.35
N ASN A 127 0.54 4.05 -14.34
CA ASN A 127 -0.36 2.90 -14.47
C ASN A 127 -1.34 2.78 -13.29
N ARG A 128 -0.88 3.02 -12.06
CA ARG A 128 -1.74 2.99 -10.87
C ARG A 128 -2.77 4.11 -10.89
N GLU A 129 -2.36 5.32 -11.24
CA GLU A 129 -3.23 6.50 -11.37
C GLU A 129 -4.24 6.31 -12.53
N HIS A 130 -3.82 5.75 -13.67
CA HIS A 130 -4.73 5.33 -14.75
C HIS A 130 -5.75 4.29 -14.27
N SER A 131 -5.30 3.27 -13.53
CA SER A 131 -6.18 2.23 -13.00
C SER A 131 -7.25 2.82 -12.07
N PHE A 132 -6.87 3.81 -11.26
CA PHE A 132 -7.80 4.55 -10.41
C PHE A 132 -8.82 5.33 -11.24
N MET A 133 -8.38 6.12 -12.22
CA MET A 133 -9.29 6.85 -13.12
C MET A 133 -10.27 5.90 -13.82
N SER A 134 -9.76 4.78 -14.36
CA SER A 134 -10.59 3.77 -15.02
C SER A 134 -11.65 3.18 -14.07
N LYS A 135 -11.29 2.96 -12.80
CA LYS A 135 -12.25 2.47 -11.79
C LYS A 135 -13.34 3.49 -11.49
N VAL A 136 -12.99 4.77 -11.37
CA VAL A 136 -13.93 5.87 -11.11
C VAL A 136 -14.88 6.07 -12.30
N PHE A 137 -14.35 6.14 -13.52
CA PHE A 137 -15.18 6.26 -14.73
C PHE A 137 -16.06 5.04 -14.95
N GLY A 138 -15.56 3.83 -14.72
CA GLY A 138 -16.38 2.61 -14.77
C GLY A 138 -17.54 2.64 -13.77
N TRP A 139 -17.26 3.08 -12.53
CA TRP A 139 -18.29 3.24 -11.50
C TRP A 139 -19.36 4.28 -11.89
N GLY A 140 -18.96 5.40 -12.50
CA GLY A 140 -19.86 6.42 -13.01
C GLY A 140 -20.70 5.92 -14.19
N TYR A 141 -20.09 5.15 -15.09
CA TYR A 141 -20.75 4.58 -16.26
C TYR A 141 -21.88 3.63 -15.87
N GLU A 142 -21.63 2.71 -14.92
CA GLU A 142 -22.64 1.79 -14.37
C GLU A 142 -23.87 2.50 -13.78
N ARG A 143 -23.75 3.78 -13.45
CA ARG A 143 -24.80 4.60 -12.83
C ARG A 143 -25.41 5.63 -13.77
N GLY A 144 -25.02 5.63 -15.04
CA GLY A 144 -25.48 6.63 -16.02
C GLY A 144 -24.99 8.05 -15.76
N ILE A 145 -24.00 8.25 -14.86
CA ILE A 145 -23.42 9.58 -14.56
C ILE A 145 -22.53 10.04 -15.73
N VAL A 146 -21.84 9.09 -16.36
CA VAL A 146 -21.04 9.31 -17.57
C VAL A 146 -21.45 8.29 -18.64
N THR A 147 -21.31 8.68 -19.90
CA THR A 147 -21.69 7.83 -21.04
C THR A 147 -20.56 6.94 -21.54
N ILE A 148 -19.31 7.28 -21.23
CA ILE A 148 -18.13 6.52 -21.66
C ILE A 148 -17.07 6.48 -20.56
N ASN A 149 -16.26 5.42 -20.54
CA ASN A 149 -15.02 5.37 -19.78
C ASN A 149 -13.83 5.68 -20.72
N PRO A 150 -13.23 6.88 -20.64
CA PRO A 150 -12.14 7.29 -21.53
C PRO A 150 -10.83 6.51 -21.31
N CYS A 151 -10.73 5.71 -20.23
CA CYS A 151 -9.54 4.92 -19.94
C CYS A 151 -9.49 3.56 -20.67
N LEU A 152 -10.61 3.04 -21.19
CA LEU A 152 -10.74 1.64 -21.62
C LEU A 152 -9.76 1.23 -22.73
N LYS A 153 -9.50 2.12 -23.69
CA LYS A 153 -8.59 1.86 -24.84
C LYS A 153 -7.22 2.51 -24.67
N VAL A 154 -6.88 2.96 -23.46
CA VAL A 154 -5.55 3.53 -23.17
C VAL A 154 -4.68 2.44 -22.55
N HIS A 155 -3.66 2.00 -23.30
CA HIS A 155 -2.73 0.97 -22.85
C HIS A 155 -1.84 1.47 -21.71
N LYS A 156 -1.62 0.60 -20.73
CA LYS A 156 -0.66 0.82 -19.65
C LYS A 156 0.77 0.60 -20.13
N PHE A 157 1.72 1.23 -19.46
CA PHE A 157 3.13 0.92 -19.66
C PHE A 157 3.43 -0.51 -19.21
N THR A 158 4.38 -1.15 -19.88
CA THR A 158 4.84 -2.49 -19.51
C THR A 158 5.64 -2.43 -18.20
N GLU A 159 5.14 -3.05 -17.14
CA GLU A 159 5.85 -3.12 -15.87
C GLU A 159 6.87 -4.27 -15.91
N GLN A 160 8.16 -3.94 -15.76
CA GLN A 160 9.20 -4.95 -15.60
C GLN A 160 9.19 -5.50 -14.16
N SER A 161 8.96 -6.79 -14.04
CA SER A 161 9.00 -7.50 -12.76
C SER A 161 10.44 -7.75 -12.33
N ARG A 162 10.73 -7.71 -11.02
CA ARG A 162 12.02 -8.21 -10.52
C ARG A 162 12.12 -9.72 -10.79
N THR A 163 13.20 -10.15 -11.43
CA THR A 163 13.47 -11.56 -11.80
C THR A 163 14.63 -12.19 -11.04
N ARG A 164 15.40 -11.41 -10.30
CA ARG A 164 16.61 -11.88 -9.60
C ARG A 164 16.28 -12.87 -8.46
N TYR A 165 16.99 -13.99 -8.46
CA TYR A 165 17.07 -14.94 -7.34
C TYR A 165 18.09 -14.44 -6.31
N ILE A 166 17.78 -14.59 -5.01
CA ILE A 166 18.70 -14.28 -3.91
C ILE A 166 19.45 -15.55 -3.55
N THR A 167 20.78 -15.50 -3.57
CA THR A 167 21.61 -16.66 -3.24
C THR A 167 21.56 -16.96 -1.74
N ASP A 168 21.98 -18.18 -1.36
CA ASP A 168 22.10 -18.53 0.06
C ASP A 168 23.08 -17.62 0.79
N GLN A 169 24.21 -17.31 0.15
CA GLN A 169 25.22 -16.39 0.69
C GLN A 169 24.63 -15.01 1.00
N GLU A 170 23.86 -14.45 0.06
CA GLU A 170 23.20 -13.15 0.25
C GLU A 170 22.13 -13.18 1.33
N TYR A 171 21.32 -14.26 1.36
CA TYR A 171 20.28 -14.44 2.36
C TYR A 171 20.89 -14.54 3.77
N TYR A 172 21.88 -15.42 3.97
CA TYR A 172 22.51 -15.61 5.27
C TYR A 172 23.35 -14.41 5.71
N ALA A 173 23.97 -13.66 4.79
CA ALA A 173 24.67 -12.42 5.13
C ALA A 173 23.73 -11.39 5.78
N VAL A 174 22.49 -11.24 5.26
CA VAL A 174 21.48 -10.37 5.88
C VAL A 174 20.94 -10.98 7.17
N LEU A 175 20.68 -12.29 7.19
CA LEU A 175 20.17 -13.00 8.37
C LEU A 175 21.11 -12.86 9.58
N ASN A 176 22.42 -12.98 9.35
CA ASN A 176 23.44 -12.89 10.40
C ASN A 176 23.63 -11.46 10.95
N CYS A 177 23.16 -10.44 10.22
CA CYS A 177 23.14 -9.04 10.69
C CYS A 177 21.77 -8.61 11.21
N ALA A 178 20.77 -9.49 11.16
CA ALA A 178 19.42 -9.17 11.60
C ALA A 178 19.27 -9.35 13.12
N SER A 179 18.41 -8.52 13.74
CA SER A 179 17.97 -8.75 15.13
C SER A 179 17.19 -10.06 15.24
N PRO A 180 17.07 -10.69 16.43
CA PRO A 180 16.34 -11.95 16.60
C PRO A 180 14.90 -11.92 16.05
N MET A 181 14.20 -10.80 16.24
CA MET A 181 12.87 -10.58 15.67
C MET A 181 12.87 -10.62 14.14
N LEU A 182 13.83 -9.96 13.51
CA LEU A 182 13.94 -9.94 12.06
C LEU A 182 14.40 -11.28 11.51
N GLN A 183 15.34 -11.97 12.18
CA GLN A 183 15.78 -13.32 11.83
C GLN A 183 14.60 -14.28 11.77
N ALA A 184 13.80 -14.32 12.83
CA ALA A 184 12.59 -15.13 12.87
C ALA A 184 11.60 -14.75 11.75
N ALA A 185 11.40 -13.46 11.49
CA ALA A 185 10.53 -13.03 10.39
C ALA A 185 11.00 -13.53 9.03
N MET A 186 12.31 -13.42 8.75
CA MET A 186 12.93 -13.89 7.52
C MET A 186 12.77 -15.41 7.37
N GLU A 187 13.04 -16.16 8.45
CA GLU A 187 12.95 -17.61 8.48
C GLU A 187 11.52 -18.13 8.33
N ILE A 188 10.54 -17.50 8.99
CA ILE A 188 9.12 -17.83 8.81
C ILE A 188 8.70 -17.56 7.37
N SER A 189 9.08 -16.40 6.81
CA SER A 189 8.81 -16.05 5.40
C SER A 189 9.40 -17.09 4.44
N TYR A 190 10.66 -17.49 4.67
CA TYR A 190 11.37 -18.47 3.86
C TYR A 190 10.77 -19.87 3.97
N CYS A 191 10.50 -20.37 5.18
CA CYS A 191 9.94 -21.71 5.37
C CYS A 191 8.50 -21.84 4.85
N CYS A 192 7.72 -20.76 4.92
CA CYS A 192 6.29 -20.81 4.61
C CYS A 192 5.91 -20.27 3.22
N ALA A 193 6.85 -19.68 2.47
CA ALA A 193 6.56 -18.83 1.30
C ALA A 193 5.51 -17.74 1.61
N ALA A 194 5.54 -17.19 2.82
CA ALA A 194 4.55 -16.23 3.31
C ALA A 194 4.91 -14.81 2.86
N ARG A 195 3.91 -13.94 2.67
CA ARG A 195 4.19 -12.51 2.45
C ARG A 195 4.51 -11.85 3.78
N GLN A 196 5.27 -10.75 3.74
CA GLN A 196 5.54 -9.93 4.92
C GLN A 196 4.29 -9.66 5.78
N GLY A 197 3.19 -9.24 5.14
CA GLY A 197 1.95 -8.95 5.87
C GLY A 197 1.34 -10.17 6.54
N ASP A 198 1.49 -11.36 5.94
CA ASP A 198 0.99 -12.61 6.51
C ASP A 198 1.86 -13.05 7.70
N VAL A 199 3.19 -12.85 7.63
CA VAL A 199 4.13 -13.14 8.73
C VAL A 199 3.83 -12.25 9.95
N LEU A 200 3.66 -10.94 9.74
CA LEU A 200 3.38 -10.00 10.83
C LEU A 200 2.00 -10.22 11.46
N ALA A 201 1.05 -10.77 10.70
CA ALA A 201 -0.31 -11.04 11.15
C ALA A 201 -0.47 -12.40 11.88
N LEU A 202 0.60 -13.19 12.03
CA LEU A 202 0.55 -14.48 12.71
C LEU A 202 0.17 -14.32 14.19
N LYS A 203 -0.84 -15.08 14.60
CA LYS A 203 -1.33 -15.13 15.98
C LYS A 203 -0.84 -16.38 16.70
N ARG A 204 -0.83 -16.32 18.02
CA ARG A 204 -0.54 -17.49 18.87
C ARG A 204 -1.48 -18.65 18.59
N SER A 205 -2.77 -18.35 18.35
CA SER A 205 -3.79 -19.34 17.99
C SER A 205 -3.58 -20.00 16.61
N ASP A 206 -2.73 -19.43 15.76
CA ASP A 206 -2.43 -20.00 14.46
C ASP A 206 -1.34 -21.08 14.55
N LEU A 207 -0.67 -21.21 15.71
CA LEU A 207 0.29 -22.27 15.97
C LEU A 207 -0.48 -23.51 16.43
N GLN A 208 -0.50 -24.54 15.58
CA GLN A 208 -1.21 -25.80 15.79
C GLN A 208 -0.22 -26.97 15.93
N ASP A 209 -0.73 -28.13 16.33
CA ASP A 209 0.10 -29.32 16.51
C ASP A 209 0.74 -29.77 15.19
N GLU A 210 0.01 -29.72 14.07
CA GLU A 210 0.57 -30.11 12.77
C GLU A 210 1.48 -29.04 12.15
N GLY A 211 1.29 -27.76 12.48
CA GLY A 211 1.99 -26.67 11.82
C GLY A 211 1.48 -25.27 12.13
N ILE A 212 1.84 -24.31 11.29
CA ILE A 212 1.34 -22.93 11.35
C ILE A 212 0.20 -22.76 10.35
N TYR A 213 -0.99 -22.42 10.84
CA TYR A 213 -2.11 -22.02 10.00
C TYR A 213 -1.88 -20.62 9.42
N ILE A 214 -1.94 -20.47 8.10
CA ILE A 214 -1.80 -19.19 7.41
C ILE A 214 -2.97 -18.98 6.46
N LYS A 215 -3.73 -17.91 6.71
CA LYS A 215 -4.69 -17.34 5.77
C LYS A 215 -4.09 -16.11 5.10
N GLN A 216 -3.75 -16.22 3.82
CA GLN A 216 -3.09 -15.14 3.08
C GLN A 216 -4.01 -13.93 2.92
N GLY A 217 -3.60 -12.75 3.42
CA GLY A 217 -4.45 -11.56 3.41
C GLY A 217 -4.80 -11.01 2.02
N LYS A 218 -3.96 -11.27 1.00
CA LYS A 218 -4.19 -10.79 -0.37
C LYS A 218 -5.10 -11.72 -1.20
N THR A 219 -4.99 -13.03 -1.00
CA THR A 219 -5.64 -14.05 -1.85
C THR A 219 -6.69 -14.88 -1.12
N ASN A 220 -6.76 -14.75 0.20
CA ASN A 220 -7.58 -15.56 1.12
C ASN A 220 -7.31 -17.08 1.05
N LYS A 221 -6.17 -17.50 0.47
CA LYS A 221 -5.78 -18.91 0.47
C LYS A 221 -5.39 -19.32 1.89
N GLU A 222 -5.95 -20.42 2.36
CA GLU A 222 -5.73 -21.00 3.67
C GLU A 222 -4.88 -22.27 3.55
N GLN A 223 -3.85 -22.40 4.38
CA GLN A 223 -2.93 -23.55 4.40
C GLN A 223 -2.34 -23.74 5.79
N ILE A 224 -2.14 -24.99 6.20
CA ILE A 224 -1.27 -25.33 7.34
C ILE A 224 0.13 -25.61 6.81
N LYS A 225 1.10 -24.86 7.30
CA LYS A 225 2.52 -25.03 7.02
C LYS A 225 3.10 -25.99 8.04
N ARG A 226 3.31 -27.24 7.62
CA ARG A 226 3.82 -28.29 8.51
C ARG A 226 5.13 -27.88 9.18
N TRP A 227 5.28 -28.28 10.43
CA TRP A 227 6.51 -28.05 11.16
C TRP A 227 7.70 -28.72 10.49
N ASN A 228 8.83 -28.01 10.49
CA ASN A 228 10.15 -28.57 10.25
C ASN A 228 11.12 -27.95 11.29
N PRO A 229 12.32 -28.52 11.51
CA PRO A 229 13.23 -28.03 12.53
C PRO A 229 13.57 -26.54 12.39
N ARG A 230 13.75 -26.07 11.15
CA ARG A 230 14.08 -24.66 10.83
C ARG A 230 12.94 -23.70 11.19
N LEU A 231 11.69 -24.08 10.89
CA LEU A 231 10.50 -23.30 11.22
C LEU A 231 10.22 -23.30 12.72
N LYS A 232 10.41 -24.42 13.41
CA LYS A 232 10.29 -24.49 14.88
C LYS A 232 11.30 -23.57 15.55
N ALA A 233 12.57 -23.63 15.13
CA ALA A 233 13.62 -22.75 15.66
C ALA A 233 13.30 -21.27 15.43
N ALA A 234 12.73 -20.90 14.28
CA ALA A 234 12.31 -19.52 14.03
C ALA A 234 11.21 -19.06 14.98
N ILE A 235 10.23 -19.93 15.29
CA ILE A 235 9.18 -19.64 16.26
C ILE A 235 9.76 -19.54 17.68
N GLU A 236 10.58 -20.49 18.10
CA GLU A 236 11.25 -20.44 19.40
C GLU A 236 12.06 -19.16 19.57
N LEU A 237 12.82 -18.75 18.54
CA LEU A 237 13.60 -17.52 18.53
C LEU A 237 12.76 -16.27 18.75
N VAL A 238 11.66 -16.09 17.99
CA VAL A 238 10.80 -14.92 18.18
C VAL A 238 10.16 -14.92 19.55
N LEU A 239 9.68 -16.08 20.04
CA LEU A 239 8.98 -16.16 21.31
C LEU A 239 9.90 -15.92 22.51
N ALA A 240 11.16 -16.35 22.44
CA ALA A 240 12.17 -16.12 23.47
C ALA A 240 12.65 -14.66 23.54
N ASN A 241 12.53 -13.91 22.45
CA ASN A 241 13.06 -12.54 22.34
C ASN A 241 12.00 -11.44 22.45
N GLN A 242 10.75 -11.78 22.81
CA GLN A 242 9.72 -10.77 23.10
C GLN A 242 10.03 -10.07 24.43
N LEU A 243 10.21 -8.73 24.39
CA LEU A 243 10.38 -7.93 25.62
C LEU A 243 9.14 -8.03 26.52
N VAL A 244 7.96 -7.85 25.91
CA VAL A 244 6.66 -8.11 26.54
C VAL A 244 6.01 -9.26 25.79
N LYS A 245 5.69 -10.34 26.51
CA LYS A 245 5.05 -11.52 25.92
C LYS A 245 3.65 -11.17 25.43
N SER A 246 3.46 -11.23 24.11
CA SER A 246 2.14 -11.04 23.50
C SER A 246 1.33 -12.33 23.54
N MET A 247 0.15 -12.26 24.15
CA MET A 247 -0.82 -13.37 24.16
C MET A 247 -1.51 -13.56 22.81
N LYS A 248 -1.53 -12.51 21.97
CA LYS A 248 -2.22 -12.52 20.68
C LYS A 248 -1.26 -12.80 19.53
N TRP A 249 -0.13 -12.11 19.48
CA TRP A 249 0.76 -12.12 18.31
C TRP A 249 1.98 -13.01 18.51
N VAL A 250 2.38 -13.69 17.45
CA VAL A 250 3.68 -14.41 17.41
C VAL A 250 4.81 -13.40 17.36
N MET A 251 4.67 -12.35 16.56
CA MET A 251 5.60 -11.23 16.49
C MET A 251 4.96 -9.99 17.12
N SER A 252 5.60 -9.42 18.14
CA SER A 252 5.13 -8.21 18.79
C SER A 252 6.22 -7.18 18.98
N ASP A 253 5.81 -5.92 19.14
CA ASP A 253 6.71 -4.86 19.56
C ASP A 253 7.04 -4.93 21.05
N GLU A 254 7.75 -3.91 21.53
CA GLU A 254 8.22 -3.81 22.91
C GLU A 254 7.07 -3.74 23.93
N GLU A 255 5.85 -3.38 23.50
CA GLU A 255 4.65 -3.28 24.33
C GLU A 255 3.73 -4.51 24.18
N GLY A 256 4.10 -5.50 23.37
CA GLY A 256 3.27 -6.66 23.08
C GLY A 256 2.22 -6.43 21.98
N ASN A 257 2.27 -5.29 21.29
CA ASN A 257 1.38 -4.89 20.21
C ASN A 257 1.86 -5.37 18.84
N HIS A 258 1.00 -5.22 17.82
CA HIS A 258 1.30 -5.68 16.46
C HIS A 258 2.38 -4.85 15.78
N ILE A 259 3.40 -5.51 15.21
CA ILE A 259 4.50 -4.83 14.50
C ILE A 259 4.03 -4.25 13.17
N SER A 260 4.30 -2.98 12.91
CA SER A 260 3.97 -2.36 11.62
C SER A 260 4.90 -2.82 10.49
N ALA A 261 4.38 -2.85 9.26
CA ALA A 261 5.18 -3.16 8.07
C ALA A 261 6.34 -2.18 7.84
N THR A 262 6.18 -0.93 8.28
CA THR A 262 7.23 0.10 8.24
C THR A 262 8.37 -0.22 9.18
N ARG A 263 8.07 -0.67 10.41
CA ARG A 263 9.09 -1.07 11.39
C ARG A 263 9.94 -2.24 10.89
N LEU A 264 9.31 -3.30 10.38
CA LEU A 264 10.06 -4.42 9.79
C LEU A 264 10.94 -3.96 8.62
N ARG A 265 10.45 -3.05 7.77
CA ARG A 265 11.24 -2.48 6.67
C ARG A 265 12.47 -1.74 7.20
N HIS A 266 12.34 -0.95 8.27
CA HIS A 266 13.49 -0.26 8.86
C HIS A 266 14.53 -1.24 9.41
N TRP A 267 14.10 -2.26 10.15
CA TRP A 267 15.00 -3.31 10.63
C TRP A 267 15.72 -4.02 9.47
N TYR A 268 14.97 -4.37 8.42
CA TYR A 268 15.54 -5.04 7.26
C TYR A 268 16.55 -4.15 6.51
N THR A 269 16.24 -2.87 6.34
CA THR A 269 17.19 -1.91 5.75
C THR A 269 18.46 -1.79 6.59
N ALA A 270 18.35 -1.70 7.91
CA ALA A 270 19.51 -1.62 8.81
C ALA A 270 20.39 -2.88 8.70
N ALA A 271 19.78 -4.08 8.73
CA ALA A 271 20.50 -5.34 8.57
C ALA A 271 21.21 -5.44 7.21
N LYS A 272 20.58 -4.95 6.12
CA LYS A 272 21.24 -4.89 4.80
C LYS A 272 22.40 -3.92 4.76
N VAL A 273 22.32 -2.77 5.43
CA VAL A 273 23.43 -1.81 5.51
C VAL A 273 24.62 -2.46 6.20
N GLU A 274 24.39 -3.13 7.33
CA GLU A 274 25.43 -3.85 8.04
C GLU A 274 26.02 -5.01 7.22
N ALA A 275 25.17 -5.80 6.56
CA ALA A 275 25.61 -6.88 5.67
C ALA A 275 26.44 -6.36 4.49
N THR A 276 26.11 -5.17 3.96
CA THR A 276 26.88 -4.52 2.89
C THR A 276 28.29 -4.18 3.37
N SER A 277 28.43 -3.67 4.60
CA SER A 277 29.74 -3.36 5.19
C SER A 277 30.59 -4.62 5.44
N LYS A 278 29.97 -5.72 5.89
CA LYS A 278 30.67 -6.98 6.18
C LYS A 278 31.01 -7.80 4.92
N HIS A 279 30.20 -7.67 3.87
CA HIS A 279 30.32 -8.45 2.65
C HIS A 279 30.27 -7.55 1.40
N PRO A 280 31.30 -6.72 1.15
CA PRO A 280 31.30 -5.74 0.06
C PRO A 280 31.22 -6.38 -1.34
N ASN A 281 31.56 -7.66 -1.47
CA ASN A 281 31.50 -8.41 -2.72
C ASN A 281 30.08 -8.91 -3.07
N LEU A 282 29.12 -8.84 -2.13
CA LEU A 282 27.74 -9.30 -2.32
C LEU A 282 26.81 -8.13 -2.69
N LYS A 283 25.74 -8.42 -3.44
CA LYS A 283 24.78 -7.41 -3.90
C LYS A 283 23.46 -7.47 -3.14
N PHE A 284 23.20 -6.48 -2.28
CA PHE A 284 21.98 -6.45 -1.44
C PHE A 284 20.79 -5.67 -2.05
N ASP A 285 20.68 -5.61 -3.39
CA ASP A 285 19.49 -5.09 -4.08
C ASP A 285 18.37 -6.14 -4.14
N PHE A 286 17.77 -6.39 -2.97
CA PHE A 286 16.53 -7.13 -2.83
C PHE A 286 15.73 -6.62 -1.63
N THR A 287 14.46 -6.99 -1.61
CA THR A 287 13.48 -6.61 -0.60
C THR A 287 13.08 -7.84 0.22
N PHE A 288 12.43 -7.63 1.36
CA PHE A 288 11.90 -8.73 2.17
C PHE A 288 10.95 -9.65 1.36
N HIS A 289 10.20 -9.09 0.40
CA HIS A 289 9.30 -9.87 -0.44
C HIS A 289 10.02 -10.87 -1.34
N ASP A 290 11.28 -10.60 -1.69
CA ASP A 290 12.08 -11.49 -2.53
C ASP A 290 12.47 -12.79 -1.79
N ILE A 291 12.41 -12.82 -0.44
CA ILE A 291 12.57 -14.05 0.36
C ILE A 291 11.50 -15.09 -0.01
N LYS A 292 10.27 -14.65 -0.28
CA LYS A 292 9.21 -15.53 -0.77
C LYS A 292 9.56 -16.12 -2.13
N ALA A 293 10.17 -15.35 -3.03
CA ALA A 293 10.60 -15.86 -4.33
C ALA A 293 11.73 -16.88 -4.17
N LYS A 294 12.70 -16.61 -3.29
CA LYS A 294 13.75 -17.57 -2.92
C LYS A 294 13.15 -18.88 -2.40
N SER A 295 12.25 -18.79 -1.41
CA SER A 295 11.52 -19.94 -0.85
C SER A 295 10.85 -20.81 -1.90
N ILE A 296 10.12 -20.19 -2.85
CA ILE A 296 9.44 -20.91 -3.92
C ILE A 296 10.45 -21.53 -4.90
N SER A 297 11.54 -20.80 -5.19
CA SER A 297 12.57 -21.28 -6.11
C SER A 297 13.31 -22.49 -5.57
N ASP A 298 13.56 -22.52 -4.25
CA ASP A 298 14.28 -23.59 -3.54
C ASP A 298 13.40 -24.82 -3.22
N TYR A 299 12.09 -24.70 -3.39
CA TYR A 299 11.17 -25.79 -3.07
C TYR A 299 11.08 -26.80 -4.21
N GLU A 300 11.53 -28.03 -3.98
CA GLU A 300 11.56 -29.09 -4.99
C GLU A 300 10.20 -29.77 -5.25
N GLY A 301 9.24 -29.63 -4.32
CA GLY A 301 7.91 -30.22 -4.46
C GLY A 301 6.97 -29.41 -5.35
N ASN A 302 5.66 -29.61 -5.18
CA ASN A 302 4.65 -28.82 -5.89
C ASN A 302 4.68 -27.34 -5.45
N LYS A 303 5.41 -26.51 -6.19
CA LYS A 303 5.56 -25.06 -5.93
C LYS A 303 4.23 -24.31 -5.93
N GLN A 304 3.26 -24.71 -6.76
CA GLN A 304 1.96 -24.04 -6.82
C GLN A 304 1.17 -24.25 -5.53
N GLU A 305 1.08 -25.50 -5.09
CA GLU A 305 0.44 -25.86 -3.84
C GLU A 305 1.18 -25.21 -2.66
N PHE A 306 2.50 -25.37 -2.58
CA PHE A 306 3.32 -24.79 -1.53
C PHE A 306 3.13 -23.27 -1.41
N SER A 307 3.13 -22.53 -2.52
CA SER A 307 3.03 -21.07 -2.47
C SER A 307 1.60 -20.51 -2.35
N GLY A 308 0.59 -21.38 -2.55
CA GLY A 308 -0.82 -21.01 -2.56
C GLY A 308 -1.22 -20.17 -3.77
N HIS A 309 -0.49 -20.28 -4.90
CA HIS A 309 -0.85 -19.60 -6.14
C HIS A 309 -1.97 -20.35 -6.88
N LYS A 310 -2.79 -19.60 -7.63
CA LYS A 310 -3.93 -20.17 -8.36
C LYS A 310 -3.51 -20.81 -9.68
N THR A 311 -2.43 -20.33 -10.29
CA THR A 311 -2.03 -20.69 -11.66
C THR A 311 -0.51 -20.83 -11.75
N ALA A 312 -0.04 -21.73 -12.61
CA ALA A 312 1.39 -21.92 -12.90
C ALA A 312 2.09 -20.63 -13.38
N ALA A 313 1.41 -19.79 -14.18
CA ALA A 313 1.96 -18.51 -14.63
C ALA A 313 2.32 -17.56 -13.47
N GLN A 314 1.57 -17.59 -12.36
CA GLN A 314 1.91 -16.83 -11.16
C GLN A 314 3.15 -17.41 -10.48
N VAL A 315 3.28 -18.73 -10.43
CA VAL A 315 4.44 -19.41 -9.85
C VAL A 315 5.71 -19.08 -10.65
N ALA A 316 5.64 -19.06 -11.98
CA ALA A 316 6.77 -18.74 -12.85
C ALA A 316 7.39 -17.35 -12.59
N VAL A 317 6.61 -16.38 -12.10
CA VAL A 317 7.13 -15.05 -11.69
C VAL A 317 8.02 -15.12 -10.43
N TYR A 318 7.81 -16.14 -9.60
CA TYR A 318 8.53 -16.36 -8.35
C TYR A 318 9.61 -17.43 -8.45
N ASP A 319 9.49 -18.38 -9.37
CA ASP A 319 10.52 -19.39 -9.64
C ASP A 319 11.67 -18.78 -10.44
N ARG A 320 12.66 -18.25 -9.72
CA ARG A 320 13.73 -17.40 -10.25
C ARG A 320 15.09 -18.08 -10.28
N LYS A 321 15.24 -19.24 -9.63
CA LYS A 321 16.50 -19.99 -9.61
C LYS A 321 16.76 -20.53 -11.01
N ILE A 322 17.97 -20.25 -11.51
CA ILE A 322 18.40 -20.70 -12.83
C ILE A 322 18.43 -22.24 -12.81
N LYS A 323 17.74 -22.86 -13.76
CA LYS A 323 17.75 -24.32 -13.91
C LYS A 323 19.03 -24.73 -14.61
N VAL A 324 19.76 -25.65 -13.98
CA VAL A 324 20.78 -26.43 -14.68
C VAL A 324 20.02 -27.50 -15.45
N VAL A 325 20.21 -27.53 -16.75
CA VAL A 325 19.58 -28.50 -17.65
C VAL A 325 20.67 -29.33 -18.29
N ASP A 326 20.42 -30.62 -18.45
CA ASP A 326 21.36 -31.50 -19.13
C ASP A 326 21.53 -31.06 -20.59
N THR A 327 22.75 -31.13 -21.09
CA THR A 327 23.03 -30.94 -22.51
C THR A 327 22.68 -32.21 -23.26
N ASN A 328 22.03 -32.06 -24.42
CA ASN A 328 21.83 -33.19 -25.32
C ASN A 328 23.19 -33.72 -25.81
N GLU A 329 23.37 -35.04 -25.81
CA GLU A 329 24.54 -35.70 -26.39
C GLU A 329 24.63 -35.51 -27.91
#